data_AF-A0AAW1ZQE5-F1
#
_entry.id   AF-A0AAW1ZQE5-F1
#
_cell.length_a   1.000
_cell.length_b   1.000
_cell.length_c   1.000
_cell.angle_alpha   90.00
_cell.angle_beta   90.00
_cell.angle_gamma   90.00
#
_symmetry.space_group_name_H-M   'P 1'
#
loop_
_entity.id
_entity.type
_entity.pdbx_description
1 polymer ?
#
loop_
_entity_poly.entity_id
_entity_poly.type
_entity_poly.pdbx_seq_one_letter_code
_entity_poly.pdbx_strand_id
1 'polypeptide(L)'
;MDHSGVSARIQSSPTHSLYVFVRNFVCRIGEDSELFMSLYDPNKQTNISENYLVRWGDKGLPKDIEMLNSLKVVFTDLGNKDLNREKIYLICQIVRVGRMDLKDTPHKKWTMGLRRPFGVAVMDISDIIKGKTECDEEKQYFIPFHP
;
A
#
# COMPACT_ATOMS: atom_id res chain seq x y z
N MET A 1 48.96 -26.70 4.75
CA MET A 1 47.97 -26.68 3.65
C MET A 1 46.64 -27.09 4.27
N ASP A 2 46.03 -26.11 4.89
CA ASP A 2 44.94 -26.21 5.84
C ASP A 2 43.87 -25.30 5.28
N HIS A 3 43.00 -25.88 4.45
CA HIS A 3 41.81 -25.23 3.92
C HIS A 3 40.80 -25.10 5.06
N SER A 4 40.93 -24.04 5.86
CA SER A 4 39.88 -23.60 6.77
C SER A 4 38.73 -23.04 5.94
N GLY A 5 37.66 -23.84 5.86
CA GLY A 5 36.41 -23.44 5.24
C GLY A 5 35.82 -22.24 5.96
N VAL A 6 35.85 -21.08 5.31
CA VAL A 6 35.04 -19.92 5.68
C VAL A 6 33.61 -20.22 5.27
N SER A 7 32.90 -20.97 6.11
CA SER A 7 31.44 -20.95 6.07
C SER A 7 31.03 -19.58 6.58
N ALA A 8 30.80 -18.65 5.65
CA ALA A 8 30.12 -17.40 5.96
C ALA A 8 28.74 -17.78 6.48
N ARG A 9 28.61 -17.88 7.81
CA ARG A 9 27.32 -17.86 8.47
C ARG A 9 26.72 -16.52 8.08
N ILE A 10 25.84 -16.52 7.09
CA ILE A 10 24.89 -15.44 6.87
C ILE A 10 24.07 -15.43 8.15
N GLN A 11 24.51 -14.65 9.12
CA GLN A 11 23.71 -14.30 10.27
C GLN A 11 22.63 -13.40 9.70
N SER A 12 21.54 -14.01 9.20
CA SER A 12 20.37 -13.25 8.79
C SER A 12 19.92 -12.52 10.04
N SER A 13 20.11 -11.20 10.04
CA SER A 13 19.47 -10.36 11.04
C SER A 13 17.97 -10.66 10.93
N PRO A 14 17.24 -10.83 12.06
CA PRO A 14 15.83 -11.19 11.99
C PRO A 14 15.09 -10.20 11.10
N THR A 15 14.52 -10.70 10.01
CA THR A 15 13.67 -9.93 9.10
C THR A 15 12.23 -10.10 9.53
N HIS A 16 11.51 -8.99 9.58
CA HIS A 16 10.10 -8.95 9.91
C HIS A 16 9.30 -8.80 8.62
N SER A 17 8.06 -9.28 8.65
CA SER A 17 7.13 -9.13 7.54
C SER A 17 5.85 -8.47 8.06
N LEU A 18 5.36 -7.48 7.33
CA LEU A 18 4.08 -6.84 7.60
C LEU A 18 3.04 -7.39 6.62
N TYR A 19 2.02 -8.04 7.15
CA TYR A 19 0.88 -8.51 6.38
C TYR A 19 -0.24 -7.47 6.43
N VAL A 20 -0.70 -7.00 5.26
CA VAL A 20 -1.80 -6.06 5.13
C VAL A 20 -2.90 -6.69 4.29
N PHE A 21 -4.13 -6.66 4.81
CA PHE A 21 -5.31 -7.13 4.11
C PHE A 21 -6.31 -6.00 3.92
N VAL A 22 -6.55 -5.62 2.67
CA VAL A 22 -7.53 -4.57 2.33
C VAL A 22 -8.92 -5.21 2.23
N ARG A 23 -9.81 -4.86 3.16
CA ARG A 23 -11.18 -5.38 3.16
C ARG A 23 -12.12 -4.60 2.26
N ASN A 24 -11.99 -3.28 2.24
CA ASN A 24 -12.88 -2.41 1.48
C ASN A 24 -12.17 -1.11 1.13
N PHE A 25 -12.55 -0.54 -0.01
CA PHE A 25 -12.16 0.80 -0.43
C PHE A 25 -13.43 1.59 -0.76
N VAL A 26 -13.75 2.55 0.10
CA VAL A 26 -14.97 3.36 -0.01
C VAL A 26 -14.58 4.76 -0.46
N CYS A 27 -14.54 4.98 -1.78
CA CYS A 27 -14.32 6.30 -2.34
C CYS A 27 -15.26 6.53 -3.52
N ARG A 28 -16.08 7.59 -3.47
CA ARG A 28 -17.06 7.93 -4.51
C ARG A 28 -16.37 8.65 -5.69
N ILE A 29 -15.48 7.94 -6.37
CA ILE A 29 -14.70 8.49 -7.50
C ILE A 29 -15.57 8.61 -8.76
N GLY A 30 -16.51 7.68 -8.96
CA GLY A 30 -17.38 7.60 -10.15
C GLY A 30 -16.67 7.11 -11.42
N GLU A 31 -15.38 6.76 -11.32
CA GLU A 31 -14.55 6.18 -12.37
C GLU A 31 -13.67 5.10 -11.75
N ASP A 32 -12.94 4.38 -12.60
CA ASP A 32 -11.94 3.40 -12.16
C ASP A 32 -10.80 4.09 -11.37
N SER A 33 -10.16 3.33 -10.50
CA SER A 33 -9.03 3.83 -9.73
C SER A 33 -7.94 2.78 -9.51
N GLU A 34 -6.74 3.28 -9.27
CA GLU A 34 -5.55 2.52 -8.93
C GLU A 34 -5.10 2.97 -7.54
N LEU A 35 -4.94 2.02 -6.63
CA LEU A 35 -4.44 2.24 -5.27
C LEU A 35 -2.99 1.78 -5.21
N PHE A 36 -2.09 2.66 -4.83
CA PHE A 36 -0.68 2.36 -4.62
C PHE A 36 -0.37 2.38 -3.13
N MET A 37 -0.11 1.20 -2.56
CA MET A 37 0.22 1.06 -1.15
C MET A 37 1.71 0.83 -0.94
N SER A 38 2.31 1.57 -0.02
CA SER A 38 3.71 1.41 0.36
C SER A 38 3.99 1.91 1.77
N LEU A 39 5.15 1.51 2.30
CA LEU A 39 5.67 1.97 3.58
C LEU A 39 6.53 3.21 3.38
N TYR A 40 6.32 4.24 4.20
CA TYR A 40 6.99 5.52 4.09
C TYR A 40 7.72 5.88 5.38
N ASP A 41 8.97 6.34 5.25
CA ASP A 41 9.78 6.90 6.31
C ASP A 41 9.68 8.43 6.26
N PRO A 42 9.04 9.09 7.24
CA PRO A 42 8.91 10.55 7.27
C PRO A 42 10.23 11.26 7.53
N ASN A 43 11.20 10.62 8.19
CA ASN A 43 12.47 11.23 8.54
C ASN A 43 13.42 11.28 7.34
N LYS A 44 13.42 10.21 6.53
CA LYS A 44 14.18 10.14 5.27
C LYS A 44 13.41 10.66 4.07
N GLN A 45 12.13 10.97 4.25
CA GLN A 45 11.19 11.40 3.22
C GLN A 45 11.15 10.48 1.99
N THR A 46 11.26 9.17 2.21
CA THR A 46 11.35 8.17 1.14
C THR A 46 10.51 6.94 1.42
N ASN A 47 10.11 6.24 0.36
CA ASN A 47 9.45 4.95 0.48
C ASN A 47 10.47 3.89 0.91
N ILE A 48 10.08 3.10 1.91
CA ILE A 48 10.82 1.96 2.42
C ILE A 48 10.56 0.73 1.54
N SER A 49 9.32 0.57 1.08
CA SER A 49 8.88 -0.58 0.28
C SER A 49 8.58 -0.21 -1.17
N GLU A 50 8.46 -1.22 -2.01
CA GLU A 50 7.83 -1.10 -3.32
C GLU A 50 6.33 -0.75 -3.18
N ASN A 51 5.75 -0.25 -4.27
CA ASN A 51 4.33 0.05 -4.34
C ASN A 51 3.55 -1.21 -4.74
N TYR A 52 2.59 -1.61 -3.92
CA TYR A 52 1.60 -2.62 -4.27
C TYR A 52 0.39 -1.95 -4.93
N LEU A 53 0.07 -2.41 -6.15
CA LEU A 53 -0.99 -1.86 -6.98
C LEU A 53 -2.28 -2.68 -6.83
N VAL A 54 -3.38 -2.01 -6.46
CA VAL A 54 -4.74 -2.55 -6.52
C VAL A 54 -5.55 -1.79 -7.54
N ARG A 55 -6.18 -2.50 -8.49
CA ARG A 55 -7.11 -1.91 -9.45
C ARG A 55 -8.54 -2.02 -8.94
N TRP A 56 -9.17 -0.87 -8.73
CA TRP A 56 -10.52 -0.75 -8.20
C TRP A 56 -11.47 -0.21 -9.27
N GLY A 57 -12.57 -0.91 -9.50
CA GLY A 57 -13.57 -0.54 -10.49
C GLY A 57 -14.50 0.58 -10.01
N ASP A 58 -15.08 1.29 -10.99
CA ASP A 58 -16.09 2.34 -10.82
C ASP A 58 -17.31 1.92 -9.99
N LYS A 59 -17.69 0.64 -10.02
CA LYS A 59 -18.80 0.05 -9.25
C LYS A 59 -18.46 -0.26 -7.79
N GLY A 60 -17.28 0.14 -7.31
CA GLY A 60 -16.86 -0.10 -5.93
C GLY A 60 -16.39 -1.54 -5.66
N LEU A 61 -16.02 -2.28 -6.71
CA LEU A 61 -15.46 -3.63 -6.61
C LEU A 61 -14.09 -3.68 -7.31
N PRO A 62 -13.12 -4.47 -6.81
CA PRO A 62 -11.89 -4.78 -7.55
C PRO A 62 -12.20 -5.26 -8.97
N LYS A 63 -11.42 -4.80 -9.95
CA LYS A 63 -11.63 -5.20 -11.36
C LYS A 63 -11.28 -6.65 -11.64
N ASP A 64 -10.31 -7.19 -10.90
CA ASP A 64 -9.90 -8.58 -11.01
C ASP A 64 -10.70 -9.44 -10.03
N ILE A 65 -11.53 -10.32 -10.59
CA ILE A 65 -12.40 -11.25 -9.84
C ILE A 65 -11.56 -12.23 -9.00
N GLU A 66 -10.35 -12.55 -9.43
CA GLU A 66 -9.38 -13.34 -8.66
C GLU A 66 -8.82 -12.59 -7.43
N MET A 67 -8.83 -11.25 -7.46
CA MET A 67 -8.38 -10.38 -6.37
C MET A 67 -9.46 -10.10 -5.32
N LEU A 68 -10.74 -10.42 -5.58
CA LEU A 68 -11.85 -10.23 -4.61
C LEU A 68 -11.61 -10.95 -3.28
N ASN A 69 -10.92 -12.09 -3.30
CA ASN A 69 -10.57 -12.86 -2.09
C ASN A 69 -9.10 -12.70 -1.66
N SER A 70 -8.30 -11.90 -2.38
CA SER A 70 -6.83 -11.88 -2.23
C SER A 70 -6.21 -10.48 -2.27
N LEU A 71 -6.89 -9.45 -1.76
CA LEU A 71 -6.31 -8.11 -1.51
C LEU A 71 -5.32 -8.12 -0.32
N LYS A 72 -4.41 -9.08 -0.32
CA LYS A 72 -3.43 -9.36 0.73
C LYS A 72 -2.07 -9.02 0.16
N VAL A 73 -1.33 -8.18 0.85
CA VAL A 73 0.06 -7.85 0.52
C VAL A 73 0.92 -8.15 1.73
N VAL A 74 2.10 -8.71 1.48
CA VAL A 74 3.13 -8.92 2.49
C VAL A 74 4.32 -8.05 2.14
N PHE A 75 4.61 -7.07 3.00
CA PHE A 75 5.85 -6.31 2.94
C PHE A 75 6.92 -7.09 3.70
N THR A 76 7.82 -7.75 2.97
CA THR A 76 8.92 -8.55 3.53
C THR A 76 10.18 -7.70 3.74
N ASP A 77 11.23 -8.32 4.27
CA ASP A 77 12.58 -7.75 4.37
C ASP A 77 12.69 -6.48 5.22
N LEU A 78 11.76 -6.30 6.17
CA LEU A 78 11.86 -5.26 7.18
C LEU A 78 12.93 -5.64 8.19
N GLY A 79 14.11 -5.03 8.10
CA GLY A 79 15.21 -5.29 9.01
C GLY A 79 15.07 -4.55 10.33
N ASN A 80 15.97 -4.83 11.27
CA ASN A 80 16.04 -4.11 12.55
C ASN A 80 16.17 -2.59 12.39
N LYS A 81 16.80 -2.11 11.30
CA LYS A 81 16.88 -0.67 10.99
C LYS A 81 15.51 -0.06 10.71
N ASP A 82 14.62 -0.83 10.09
CA ASP A 82 13.26 -0.40 9.79
C ASP A 82 12.41 -0.48 11.06
N LEU A 83 12.48 -1.57 11.83
CA LEU A 83 11.76 -1.71 13.10
C LEU A 83 12.11 -0.65 14.15
N ASN A 84 13.38 -0.26 14.22
CA ASN A 84 13.86 0.73 15.20
C ASN A 84 13.54 2.17 14.80
N ARG A 85 12.88 2.41 13.65
CA ARG A 85 12.46 3.76 13.27
C ARG A 85 11.49 4.33 14.29
N GLU A 86 11.59 5.64 14.51
CA GLU A 86 10.67 6.34 15.39
C GLU A 86 9.24 6.27 14.83
N LYS A 87 9.10 6.55 13.53
CA LYS A 87 7.83 6.57 12.81
C LYS A 87 7.89 5.82 11.48
N ILE A 88 6.85 5.05 11.19
CA ILE A 88 6.59 4.41 9.89
C ILE A 88 5.13 4.62 9.53
N TYR A 89 4.90 5.07 8.30
CA TYR A 89 3.56 5.27 7.76
C TYR A 89 3.24 4.24 6.68
N LEU A 90 2.03 3.69 6.73
CA LEU A 90 1.42 3.05 5.56
C LEU A 90 0.74 4.15 4.75
N ILE A 91 1.18 4.35 3.51
CA ILE A 91 0.57 5.29 2.58
C ILE A 91 -0.21 4.52 1.53
N CYS A 92 -1.37 5.05 1.15
CA CYS A 92 -2.16 4.59 0.01
C CYS A 92 -2.44 5.80 -0.88
N GLN A 93 -1.86 5.83 -2.07
CA GLN A 93 -2.11 6.87 -3.06
C GLN A 93 -3.21 6.41 -4.00
N ILE A 94 -4.25 7.23 -4.15
CA ILE A 94 -5.39 6.94 -5.00
C ILE A 94 -5.20 7.71 -6.31
N VAL A 95 -5.15 6.99 -7.42
CA VAL A 95 -5.10 7.56 -8.77
C VAL A 95 -6.40 7.21 -9.47
N ARG A 96 -7.17 8.23 -9.86
CA ARG A 96 -8.36 8.06 -10.70
C ARG A 96 -7.93 7.83 -12.15
N VAL A 97 -8.55 6.87 -12.82
CA VAL A 97 -8.32 6.52 -14.21
C VAL A 97 -9.59 6.74 -15.01
N GLY A 98 -9.59 7.74 -15.87
CA GLY A 98 -10.77 8.08 -16.66
C GLY A 98 -10.67 9.42 -17.37
N ARG A 99 -11.75 10.19 -17.38
CA ARG A 99 -11.91 11.41 -18.19
C ARG A 99 -11.38 12.64 -17.49
N MET A 100 -11.04 13.66 -18.28
CA MET A 100 -10.57 14.96 -17.77
C MET A 100 -11.64 15.70 -17.01
N ASP A 101 -12.80 15.88 -17.63
CA ASP A 101 -13.93 16.53 -17.02
C ASP A 101 -14.95 15.48 -16.58
N LEU A 102 -15.49 15.65 -15.38
CA LEU A 102 -16.66 14.90 -14.89
C LEU A 102 -17.99 15.42 -15.47
N LYS A 103 -17.96 16.52 -16.23
CA LYS A 103 -19.16 17.15 -16.80
C LYS A 103 -19.54 16.46 -18.11
N ASP A 104 -20.74 15.90 -18.15
CA ASP A 104 -21.33 15.35 -19.36
C ASP A 104 -21.61 16.48 -20.36
N THR A 105 -20.71 16.68 -21.32
CA THR A 105 -20.97 17.50 -22.49
C THR A 105 -21.28 16.56 -23.65
N PRO A 106 -22.53 16.51 -24.16
CA PRO A 106 -22.84 15.66 -25.30
C PRO A 106 -22.04 16.15 -26.52
N HIS A 107 -21.48 15.21 -27.29
CA HIS A 107 -20.76 15.42 -28.56
C HIS A 107 -19.26 15.75 -28.56
N LYS A 108 -18.53 15.64 -27.44
CA LYS A 108 -17.06 15.78 -27.44
C LYS A 108 -16.38 14.41 -27.37
N LYS A 109 -15.39 14.15 -28.24
CA LYS A 109 -14.49 12.99 -28.06
C LYS A 109 -13.78 13.14 -26.73
N TRP A 110 -14.05 12.26 -25.78
CA TRP A 110 -13.43 12.31 -24.46
C TRP A 110 -12.07 11.64 -24.49
N THR A 111 -11.07 12.30 -23.90
CA THR A 111 -9.83 11.64 -23.53
C THR A 111 -10.15 10.56 -22.50
N MET A 112 -9.86 9.31 -22.87
CA MET A 112 -10.05 8.13 -22.02
C MET A 112 -8.71 7.68 -21.44
N GLY A 113 -8.74 6.97 -20.31
CA GLY A 113 -7.54 6.35 -19.72
C GLY A 113 -6.53 7.32 -19.11
N LEU A 114 -6.93 8.57 -18.83
CA LEU A 114 -6.03 9.53 -18.17
C LEU A 114 -5.95 9.23 -16.67
N ARG A 115 -4.72 9.12 -16.17
CA ARG A 115 -4.38 8.85 -14.77
C ARG A 115 -4.16 10.17 -14.05
N ARG A 116 -4.91 10.43 -12.97
CA ARG A 116 -4.81 11.65 -12.16
C ARG A 116 -4.78 11.30 -10.68
N PRO A 117 -3.90 11.94 -9.87
CA PRO A 117 -4.00 11.84 -8.43
C PRO A 117 -5.40 12.27 -7.98
N PHE A 118 -6.05 11.42 -7.19
CA PHE A 118 -7.35 11.70 -6.60
C PHE A 118 -7.24 12.04 -5.12
N GLY A 119 -6.22 11.49 -4.44
CA GLY A 119 -5.87 11.85 -3.07
C GLY A 119 -5.01 10.78 -2.41
N VAL A 120 -4.82 10.88 -1.11
CA VAL A 120 -3.95 9.99 -0.33
C VAL A 120 -4.57 9.64 1.01
N ALA A 121 -4.36 8.40 1.45
CA ALA A 121 -4.68 7.93 2.78
C ALA A 121 -3.38 7.55 3.50
N VAL A 122 -3.24 7.94 4.77
CA VAL A 122 -2.02 7.73 5.55
C VAL A 122 -2.37 7.20 6.92
N MET A 123 -1.67 6.17 7.36
CA MET A 123 -1.83 5.57 8.69
C MET A 123 -0.48 5.41 9.37
N ASP A 124 -0.38 5.82 10.63
CA ASP A 124 0.78 5.49 11.47
C ASP A 124 0.68 4.02 11.91
N ILE A 125 1.69 3.23 11.55
CA ILE A 125 1.77 1.81 11.89
C ILE A 125 2.95 1.50 12.82
N SER A 126 3.58 2.53 13.39
CA SER A 126 4.79 2.39 14.22
C SER A 126 4.56 1.49 15.43
N ASP A 127 3.41 1.63 16.09
CA ASP A 127 3.06 0.81 17.25
C ASP A 127 2.74 -0.65 16.87
N ILE A 128 2.22 -0.86 15.65
CA ILE A 128 1.96 -2.21 15.10
C ILE A 128 3.30 -2.89 14.78
N ILE A 129 4.21 -2.19 14.10
CA ILE A 129 5.54 -2.73 13.75
C ILE A 129 6.39 -3.00 15.00
N LYS A 130 6.27 -2.18 16.05
CA LYS A 130 6.99 -2.37 17.32
C LYS A 130 6.36 -3.43 18.22
N GLY A 131 5.24 -4.05 17.81
CA GLY A 131 4.53 -5.07 18.59
C GLY A 131 3.92 -4.53 19.90
N LYS A 132 3.69 -3.21 20.00
CA LYS A 132 3.03 -2.60 21.18
C LYS A 132 1.51 -2.76 21.15
N THR A 133 0.95 -2.98 19.96
CA THR A 133 -0.48 -3.19 19.74
C THR A 133 -0.72 -4.68 19.51
N GLU A 134 -1.66 -5.27 20.24
CA GLU A 134 -2.11 -6.65 19.98
C GLU A 134 -2.65 -6.74 18.55
N CYS A 135 -2.06 -7.63 17.76
CA CYS A 135 -2.41 -7.86 16.36
C CYS A 135 -3.52 -8.92 16.29
N ASP A 136 -4.74 -8.51 16.65
CA ASP A 136 -5.93 -9.31 16.41
C ASP A 136 -6.29 -9.23 14.91
N GLU A 137 -6.38 -10.39 14.24
CA GLU A 137 -6.74 -10.49 12.81
C GLU A 137 -8.12 -9.90 12.49
N GLU A 138 -8.99 -9.77 13.51
CA GLU A 138 -10.32 -9.17 13.36
C GLU A 138 -10.31 -7.64 13.47
N LYS A 139 -9.24 -7.04 14.02
CA LYS A 139 -9.17 -5.60 14.23
C LYS A 139 -8.99 -4.86 12.91
N GLN A 140 -10.04 -4.15 12.51
CA GLN A 140 -10.06 -3.34 11.30
C GLN A 140 -9.60 -1.91 11.58
N TYR A 141 -8.75 -1.37 10.71
CA TYR A 141 -8.32 0.02 10.75
C TYR A 141 -8.94 0.79 9.60
N PHE A 142 -9.57 1.92 9.92
CA PHE A 142 -10.12 2.84 8.95
C PHE A 142 -9.11 3.96 8.69
N ILE A 143 -8.61 4.03 7.47
CA ILE A 143 -7.65 5.07 7.07
C ILE A 143 -8.43 6.18 6.36
N PRO A 144 -8.53 7.39 6.94
CA PRO A 144 -9.24 8.49 6.30
C PRO A 144 -8.51 8.91 5.03
N PHE A 145 -9.29 9.12 3.99
CA PHE A 145 -8.84 9.62 2.71
C PHE A 145 -8.83 11.16 2.72
N HIS A 146 -7.76 11.73 2.19
CA HIS A 146 -7.63 13.18 1.96
C HIS A 146 -7.59 13.43 0.44
N PRO A 147 -8.54 14.20 -0.12
CA PRO A 147 -8.57 14.55 -1.55
C PRO A 147 -7.43 15.48 -1.96
#